data_AF-A0A7V8Y8K7-F1
#
_entry.id   AF-A0A7V8Y8K7-F1
#
_cell.length_a   1.000
_cell.length_b   1.000
_cell.length_c   1.000
_cell.angle_alpha   90.00
_cell.angle_beta   90.00
_cell.angle_gamma   90.00
#
_symmetry.space_group_name_H-M   'P 1'
#
loop_
_entity.id
_entity.type
_entity.pdbx_description
1 polymer ?
#
loop_
_entity_poly.entity_id
_entity_poly.type
_entity_poly.pdbx_seq_one_letter_code
_entity_poly.pdbx_strand_id
1 'polypeptide(L)'
;MDMEVTAWMSLYKTMHAQEDRRPFSKATLQRILAFARPHRRELAWFLLLSVVMAVLAVATPVLAGRVVDAIVERAVLEVVLRLAALIALIAVIEAGLGLVTRWLSAGIGEGLILD
;
A
#
# COMPACT_ATOMS: atom_id res chain seq x y z
N MET A 1 3.37 54.85 12.11
CA MET A 1 2.49 53.80 11.54
C MET A 1 2.21 52.83 12.66
N ASP A 2 0.97 52.82 13.13
CA ASP A 2 0.61 52.10 14.35
C ASP A 2 0.58 50.59 14.12
N MET A 3 1.28 49.85 14.99
CA MET A 3 1.36 48.38 14.94
C MET A 3 -0.02 47.74 14.99
N GLU A 4 -0.99 48.40 15.62
CA GLU A 4 -2.37 47.94 15.75
C GLU A 4 -3.11 47.83 14.40
N VAL A 5 -2.92 48.80 13.51
CA VAL A 5 -3.50 48.77 12.14
C VAL A 5 -2.89 47.65 11.32
N THR A 6 -1.60 47.36 11.54
CA THR A 6 -0.88 46.30 10.84
C THR A 6 -1.33 44.92 11.33
N ALA A 7 -1.51 44.77 12.66
CA ALA A 7 -2.06 43.57 13.28
C ALA A 7 -3.50 43.32 12.80
N TRP A 8 -4.34 44.35 12.78
CA TRP A 8 -5.72 44.27 12.30
C TRP A 8 -5.80 43.91 10.82
N MET A 9 -4.96 44.53 9.97
CA MET A 9 -4.87 44.16 8.55
C MET A 9 -4.39 42.73 8.34
N SER A 10 -3.45 42.23 9.15
CA SER A 10 -2.98 40.84 9.06
C SER A 10 -4.06 39.83 9.45
N LEU A 11 -4.82 40.12 10.52
CA LEU A 11 -5.93 39.29 10.99
C LEU A 11 -7.11 39.34 10.02
N TYR A 12 -7.46 40.52 9.53
CA TYR A 12 -8.51 40.70 8.54
C TYR A 12 -8.17 39.94 7.25
N LYS A 13 -6.91 40.03 6.79
CA LYS A 13 -6.44 39.35 5.58
C LYS A 13 -6.31 37.84 5.76
N THR A 14 -6.01 37.33 6.96
CA THR A 14 -6.02 35.88 7.22
C THR A 14 -7.43 35.33 7.37
N MET A 15 -8.35 36.08 7.99
CA MET A 15 -9.76 35.69 8.07
C MET A 15 -10.51 35.79 6.73
N HIS A 16 -10.09 36.71 5.85
CA HIS A 16 -10.71 36.94 4.54
C HIS A 16 -9.87 36.44 3.36
N ALA A 17 -8.69 35.88 3.61
CA ALA A 17 -8.02 35.04 2.64
C ALA A 17 -8.97 33.88 2.40
N GLN A 18 -9.69 33.94 1.29
CA GLN A 18 -10.38 32.77 0.77
C GLN A 18 -9.31 31.70 0.61
N GLU A 19 -9.25 30.83 1.60
CA GLU A 19 -8.65 29.52 1.51
C GLU A 19 -9.24 28.93 0.24
N ASP A 20 -8.43 28.88 -0.82
CA ASP A 20 -8.81 28.30 -2.10
C ASP A 20 -9.38 26.91 -1.79
N ARG A 21 -10.71 26.79 -1.83
CA ARG A 21 -11.47 25.55 -1.57
C ARG A 21 -11.27 24.52 -2.69
N ARG A 22 -10.10 24.51 -3.31
CA ARG A 22 -9.63 23.52 -4.26
C ARG A 22 -8.54 22.71 -3.57
N PRO A 23 -8.91 21.74 -2.71
CA PRO A 23 -7.94 20.96 -1.93
C PRO A 23 -6.91 20.23 -2.80
N PHE A 24 -7.15 20.09 -4.11
CA PHE A 24 -6.21 19.52 -5.06
C PHE A 24 -6.21 20.28 -6.39
N SER A 25 -5.14 21.03 -6.66
CA SER A 25 -4.90 21.56 -8.02
C SER A 25 -4.31 20.44 -8.89
N LYS A 26 -4.82 20.27 -10.12
CA LYS A 26 -4.25 19.32 -11.10
C LYS A 26 -2.76 19.58 -11.34
N ALA A 27 -2.32 20.84 -11.27
CA ALA A 27 -0.92 21.22 -11.38
C ALA A 27 -0.07 20.66 -10.23
N THR A 28 -0.59 20.67 -9.01
CA THR A 28 0.08 20.07 -7.84
C THR A 28 0.21 18.55 -8.02
N LEU A 29 -0.86 17.88 -8.47
CA LEU A 29 -0.81 16.43 -8.73
C LEU A 29 0.22 16.07 -9.83
N GLN A 30 0.30 16.87 -10.90
CA GLN A 30 1.30 16.67 -11.94
C GLN A 30 2.74 16.83 -11.42
N ARG A 31 2.98 17.78 -10.50
CA ARG A 31 4.30 17.96 -9.87
C ARG A 31 4.67 16.77 -8.99
N ILE A 32 3.72 16.23 -8.21
CA ILE A 32 3.92 15.01 -7.40
C ILE A 32 4.24 13.81 -8.31
N LEU A 33 3.47 13.61 -9.38
CA LEU A 33 3.68 12.54 -10.36
C LEU A 33 4.99 12.67 -11.14
N ALA A 34 5.48 13.90 -11.35
CA ALA A 34 6.79 14.15 -11.94
C ALA A 34 7.91 13.77 -10.97
N PHE A 35 7.75 14.06 -9.68
CA PHE A 35 8.70 13.67 -8.63
C PHE A 35 8.78 12.14 -8.47
N ALA A 36 7.64 11.44 -8.58
CA ALA A 36 7.59 9.97 -8.54
C ALA A 36 8.06 9.31 -9.86
N ARG A 37 8.34 10.07 -10.91
CA ARG A 37 8.66 9.53 -12.26
C ARG A 37 9.96 8.73 -12.34
N PRO A 38 11.06 9.11 -11.66
CA PRO A 38 12.31 8.33 -11.65
C PRO A 38 12.12 6.96 -10.99
N HIS A 39 11.28 6.87 -9.96
CA HIS A 39 11.03 5.68 -9.14
C HIS A 39 9.96 4.71 -9.72
N ARG A 40 9.54 4.91 -10.98
CA ARG A 40 8.43 4.14 -11.60
C ARG A 40 8.67 2.64 -11.68
N ARG A 41 9.92 2.20 -11.84
CA ARG A 41 10.27 0.78 -11.89
C ARG A 41 10.07 0.11 -10.54
N GLU A 42 10.52 0.75 -9.47
CA GLU A 42 10.37 0.25 -8.11
C GLU A 42 8.91 0.25 -7.68
N LEU A 43 8.16 1.31 -8.01
CA LEU A 43 6.72 1.36 -7.80
C LEU A 43 5.98 0.26 -8.57
N ALA A 44 6.37 -0.04 -9.80
CA ALA A 44 5.77 -1.12 -10.58
C ALA A 44 6.05 -2.49 -9.96
N TRP A 45 7.27 -2.75 -9.50
CA TRP A 45 7.61 -3.98 -8.79
C TRP A 45 6.87 -4.10 -7.45
N PHE A 46 6.83 -3.02 -6.68
CA PHE A 46 6.09 -2.96 -5.42
C PHE A 46 4.60 -3.26 -5.64
N LEU A 47 3.99 -2.67 -6.67
CA LEU A 47 2.60 -2.92 -7.04
C LEU A 47 2.37 -4.37 -7.46
N LEU A 48 3.24 -4.92 -8.31
CA LEU A 48 3.14 -6.31 -8.77
C LEU A 48 3.25 -7.28 -7.58
N LEU A 49 4.22 -7.08 -6.69
CA LEU A 49 4.38 -7.89 -5.48
C LEU A 49 3.15 -7.77 -4.57
N SER A 50 2.60 -6.56 -4.42
CA SER A 50 1.38 -6.32 -3.63
C SER A 50 0.19 -7.09 -4.19
N VAL A 51 0.03 -7.13 -5.51
CA VAL A 51 -1.03 -7.92 -6.16
C VAL A 51 -0.83 -9.41 -5.91
N VAL A 52 0.40 -9.92 -6.03
CA VAL A 52 0.70 -11.32 -5.73
C VAL A 52 0.38 -11.65 -4.28
N MET A 53 0.80 -10.82 -3.32
CA MET A 53 0.47 -11.02 -1.91
C MET A 53 -1.04 -11.01 -1.65
N ALA A 54 -1.80 -10.12 -2.29
CA ALA A 54 -3.26 -10.10 -2.18
C ALA A 54 -3.90 -11.40 -2.67
N VAL A 55 -3.40 -11.98 -3.76
CA VAL A 55 -3.86 -13.28 -4.27
C VAL A 55 -3.53 -14.40 -3.26
N LEU A 56 -2.32 -14.43 -2.71
CA LEU A 56 -1.92 -15.42 -1.71
C LEU A 56 -2.78 -15.34 -0.44
N ALA A 57 -3.06 -14.13 0.02
CA ALA A 57 -3.89 -13.88 1.20
C ALA A 57 -5.31 -14.47 1.06
N VAL A 58 -5.88 -14.46 -0.15
CA VAL A 58 -7.19 -15.07 -0.43
C VAL A 58 -7.09 -16.57 -0.76
N ALA A 59 -5.95 -17.05 -1.27
CA ALA A 59 -5.74 -18.46 -1.57
C ALA A 59 -5.83 -19.34 -0.32
N THR A 60 -5.28 -18.87 0.81
CA THR A 60 -5.29 -19.58 2.10
C THR A 60 -6.68 -19.95 2.59
N PRO A 61 -7.66 -19.02 2.76
CA PRO A 61 -9.01 -19.37 3.19
C PRO A 61 -9.75 -20.25 2.17
N VAL A 62 -9.49 -20.12 0.87
CA VAL A 62 -10.08 -21.00 -0.16
C VAL A 62 -9.58 -22.44 -0.01
N LEU A 63 -8.27 -22.62 0.20
CA LEU A 63 -7.69 -23.94 0.45
C LEU A 63 -8.14 -24.52 1.79
N ALA A 64 -8.28 -23.69 2.82
CA ALA A 64 -8.84 -24.11 4.09
C ALA A 64 -10.29 -24.61 3.94
N GLY A 65 -11.11 -23.94 3.12
CA GLY A 65 -12.44 -24.44 2.75
C GLY A 65 -12.39 -25.84 2.13
N ARG A 66 -11.47 -26.07 1.17
CA ARG A 66 -11.28 -27.40 0.56
C ARG A 66 -10.81 -28.47 1.56
N VAL A 67 -10.04 -28.08 2.58
CA VAL A 67 -9.68 -29.00 3.67
C VAL A 67 -10.92 -29.42 4.45
N VAL A 68 -11.81 -28.47 4.78
CA VAL A 68 -13.08 -28.77 5.44
C VAL A 68 -13.95 -29.67 4.58
N ASP A 69 -14.10 -29.36 3.29
CA ASP A 69 -14.88 -30.18 2.35
C ASP A 69 -14.33 -31.62 2.29
N ALA A 70 -13.01 -31.78 2.15
CA ALA A 70 -12.36 -33.09 2.14
C ALA A 70 -12.60 -33.89 3.44
N ILE A 71 -12.62 -33.21 4.59
CA ILE A 71 -12.92 -33.86 5.88
C ILE A 71 -14.39 -34.29 5.93
N VAL A 72 -15.32 -33.42 5.51
CA VAL A 72 -16.76 -33.69 5.54
C VAL A 72 -17.13 -34.83 4.58
N GLU A 73 -16.56 -34.85 3.38
CA GLU A 73 -16.75 -35.89 2.37
C GLU A 73 -16.01 -37.21 2.69
N ARG A 74 -15.30 -37.27 3.82
CA ARG A 74 -14.49 -38.43 4.25
C ARG A 74 -13.44 -38.84 3.21
N ALA A 75 -12.81 -37.85 2.57
CA ALA A 75 -11.69 -38.09 1.66
C ALA A 75 -10.52 -38.77 2.38
N VAL A 76 -9.66 -39.43 1.60
CA VAL A 76 -8.45 -40.08 2.15
C VAL A 76 -7.50 -39.05 2.77
N LEU A 77 -6.82 -39.45 3.85
CA LEU A 77 -5.91 -38.60 4.64
C LEU A 77 -4.86 -37.88 3.78
N GLU A 78 -4.39 -38.54 2.72
CA GLU A 78 -3.39 -37.99 1.80
C GLU A 78 -3.85 -36.67 1.15
N VAL A 79 -5.14 -36.51 0.84
CA VAL A 79 -5.68 -35.27 0.26
C VAL A 79 -5.55 -34.12 1.24
N VAL A 80 -5.92 -34.35 2.50
CA VAL A 80 -5.82 -33.34 3.57
C VAL A 80 -4.36 -32.95 3.81
N LEU A 81 -3.45 -33.92 3.84
CA LEU A 81 -2.01 -33.66 4.01
C LEU A 81 -1.43 -32.85 2.85
N ARG A 82 -1.82 -33.13 1.60
CA ARG A 82 -1.37 -32.36 0.43
C ARG A 82 -1.89 -30.92 0.47
N LEU A 83 -3.16 -30.71 0.84
CA LEU A 83 -3.71 -29.37 1.01
C LEU A 83 -3.03 -28.59 2.13
N ALA A 84 -2.80 -29.23 3.29
CA ALA A 84 -2.11 -28.62 4.41
C ALA A 84 -0.66 -28.25 4.06
N ALA A 85 0.07 -29.12 3.37
CA ALA A 85 1.42 -28.84 2.89
C ALA A 85 1.45 -27.68 1.89
N LEU A 86 0.46 -27.59 0.99
CA LEU A 86 0.33 -26.47 0.06
C LEU A 86 0.06 -25.15 0.77
N ILE A 87 -0.82 -25.14 1.79
CA ILE A 87 -1.07 -23.96 2.63
C ILE A 87 0.22 -23.52 3.34
N ALA A 88 0.95 -24.47 3.93
CA ALA A 88 2.22 -24.17 4.60
C ALA A 88 3.25 -23.56 3.63
N LEU A 89 3.36 -24.10 2.41
CA LEU A 89 4.23 -23.54 1.38
C LEU A 89 3.82 -22.11 1.00
N ILE A 90 2.52 -21.85 0.80
CA ILE A 90 2.01 -20.50 0.52
C ILE A 90 2.39 -19.54 1.64
N ALA A 91 2.21 -19.94 2.91
CA ALA A 91 2.55 -19.08 4.05
C ALA A 91 4.04 -18.70 4.10
N VAL A 92 4.93 -19.64 3.78
CA VAL A 92 6.38 -19.36 3.71
C VAL A 92 6.70 -18.38 2.57
N ILE A 93 6.09 -18.58 1.40
CA ILE A 93 6.27 -17.68 0.25
C ILE A 93 5.73 -16.28 0.59
N GLU A 94 4.54 -16.18 1.16
CA GLU A 94 3.91 -14.93 1.55
C GLU A 94 4.78 -14.16 2.56
N ALA A 95 5.34 -14.84 3.57
CA ALA A 95 6.26 -14.23 4.51
C ALA A 95 7.52 -13.68 3.82
N GLY A 96 8.12 -14.44 2.91
CA GLY A 96 9.29 -14.00 2.13
C GLY A 96 8.99 -12.79 1.25
N LEU A 97 7.88 -12.82 0.52
CA LEU A 97 7.43 -11.69 -0.31
C LEU A 97 7.07 -10.47 0.54
N GLY A 98 6.53 -10.66 1.74
CA GLY A 98 6.25 -9.59 2.70
C GLY A 98 7.52 -8.86 3.13
N LEU A 99 8.60 -9.59 3.39
CA LEU A 99 9.91 -9.00 3.69
C LEU A 99 10.45 -8.18 2.51
N VAL A 100 10.41 -8.73 1.29
CA VAL A 100 10.86 -8.02 0.07
C VAL A 100 10.03 -6.76 -0.18
N THR A 101 8.71 -6.85 -0.04
CA THR A 101 7.78 -5.73 -0.23
C THR A 101 8.05 -4.63 0.81
N ARG A 102 8.31 -5.02 2.07
CA ARG A 102 8.66 -4.07 3.14
C ARG A 102 10.00 -3.39 2.88
N TRP A 103 11.00 -4.11 2.40
CA TRP A 103 12.31 -3.56 2.04
C TRP A 103 12.19 -2.57 0.87
N LEU A 104 11.45 -2.91 -0.19
CA LEU A 104 11.18 -2.01 -1.32
C LEU A 104 10.44 -0.73 -0.86
N SER A 105 9.44 -0.87 0.01
CA SER A 105 8.69 0.29 0.54
C SER A 105 9.60 1.26 1.30
N ALA A 106 10.50 0.74 2.13
CA ALA A 106 11.48 1.56 2.85
C ALA A 106 12.46 2.24 1.89
N GLY A 107 12.99 1.51 0.90
CA GLY A 107 13.92 2.05 -0.09
C GLY A 107 13.32 3.16 -0.95
N ILE A 108 12.09 2.99 -1.44
CA ILE A 108 11.36 4.02 -2.19
C ILE A 108 11.17 5.28 -1.32
N GLY A 109 10.86 5.10 -0.03
CA GLY A 109 10.70 6.20 0.92
C GLY A 109 11.99 6.98 1.17
N GLU A 110 13.11 6.29 1.39
CA GLU A 110 14.42 6.92 1.58
C GLU A 110 14.90 7.64 0.31
N GLY A 111 14.72 7.03 -0.87
CA GLY A 111 15.07 7.65 -2.16
C GLY A 111 14.33 8.97 -2.40
N LEU A 112 13.06 9.05 -2.01
CA LEU A 112 12.26 10.28 -2.09
C LEU A 112 12.67 11.37 -1.08
N ILE A 113 13.36 11.04 0.00
CA ILE A 113 13.82 12.02 1.01
C ILE A 113 15.20 12.58 0.65
N LEU A 114 16.05 11.75 0.06
CA LEU A 114 17.42 12.12 -0.31
C LEU A 114 17.50 12.92 -1.62
N ASP A 115 16.47 12.82 -2.48
CA ASP A 115 16.28 13.60 -3.72
C ASP A 115 15.39 14.84 -3.52
#